data_AF-X1HPS3-F1
#
_entry.id   AF-X1HPS3-F1
#
_cell.length_a   1.000
_cell.length_b   1.000
_cell.length_c   1.000
_cell.angle_alpha   90.00
_cell.angle_beta   90.00
_cell.angle_gamma   90.00
#
_symmetry.space_group_name_H-M   'P 1'
#
loop_
_entity.id
_entity.type
_entity.pdbx_description
1 polymer ?
#
loop_
_entity_poly.entity_id
_entity_poly.type
_entity_poly.pdbx_seq_one_letter_code
_entity_poly.pdbx_strand_id
1 'polypeptide(L)'
;RRDLDPFYQEIYVKNRITPEMRFLEKIKILAEVEQQIDAIRAKAPKLTAAQIHDKYGVHPILNCPDNDAAQTMVDECNRIAATGDSAGGVVEVVVTGVPTGLGEPVFYKLDAELGRMLGIGAVKGVEVGAGFAVKDMTGSQNNDQMRAEKGKVVFQSNNAGGITGGLSTGQPIIVRLTVKPTSTIDKPQKTIDKYTLENKELAAITRRDATIVGRIWPVAENYTALVILDHLIAHYGYQTLKDK
;
A
#
# COMPACT_ATOMS: atom_id res chain seq x y z
N ARG A 1 12.51 -7.91 -5.17
CA ARG A 1 12.15 -8.29 -3.78
C ARG A 1 12.46 -9.76 -3.49
N ARG A 2 11.90 -10.72 -4.23
CA ARG A 2 12.08 -12.17 -3.96
C ARG A 2 13.55 -12.61 -3.84
N ASP A 3 14.44 -12.12 -4.69
CA ASP A 3 15.82 -12.61 -4.74
C ASP A 3 16.71 -12.16 -3.57
N LEU A 4 16.42 -11.00 -2.97
CA LEU A 4 17.26 -10.43 -1.90
C LEU A 4 16.53 -10.29 -0.56
N ASP A 5 15.21 -10.45 -0.52
CA ASP A 5 14.45 -10.39 0.72
C ASP A 5 14.77 -11.60 1.57
N PRO A 6 15.41 -11.44 2.74
CA PRO A 6 15.87 -12.56 3.54
C PRO A 6 14.71 -13.39 4.10
N PHE A 7 13.52 -12.80 4.30
CA PHE A 7 12.33 -13.53 4.74
C PHE A 7 11.76 -14.37 3.61
N TYR A 8 11.72 -13.85 2.39
CA TYR A 8 11.30 -14.61 1.22
C TYR A 8 12.22 -15.81 0.99
N GLN A 9 13.54 -15.59 1.10
CA GLN A 9 14.53 -16.66 1.01
C GLN A 9 14.36 -17.70 2.13
N GLU A 10 14.15 -17.26 3.37
CA GLU A 10 14.01 -18.17 4.50
C GLU A 10 12.68 -18.94 4.47
N ILE A 11 11.58 -18.32 4.03
CA ILE A 11 10.24 -18.90 4.10
C ILE A 11 9.93 -19.73 2.86
N TYR A 12 10.06 -19.13 1.68
CA TYR A 12 9.55 -19.72 0.43
C TYR A 12 10.64 -20.45 -0.36
N VAL A 13 11.86 -19.90 -0.46
CA VAL A 13 12.94 -20.58 -1.21
C VAL A 13 13.41 -21.84 -0.49
N LYS A 14 13.47 -21.81 0.85
CA LYS A 14 13.73 -23.00 1.66
C LYS A 14 12.53 -23.92 1.84
N ASN A 15 11.39 -23.62 1.22
CA ASN A 15 10.16 -24.40 1.32
C ASN A 15 9.69 -24.64 2.77
N ARG A 16 9.92 -23.68 3.69
CA ARG A 16 9.36 -23.76 5.05
C ARG A 16 7.84 -23.61 5.03
N ILE A 17 7.31 -22.85 4.07
CA ILE A 17 5.89 -22.79 3.76
C ILE A 17 5.67 -23.23 2.32
N THR A 18 4.81 -24.24 2.11
CA THR A 18 4.41 -24.70 0.78
C THR A 18 2.90 -24.48 0.55
N PRO A 19 2.44 -24.47 -0.72
CA PRO A 19 1.03 -24.30 -1.04
C PRO A 19 0.11 -25.32 -0.35
N GLU A 20 0.56 -26.58 -0.24
CA GLU A 20 -0.18 -27.74 0.26
C GLU A 20 -0.42 -27.70 1.78
N MET A 21 0.39 -26.91 2.51
CA MET A 21 0.25 -26.80 3.96
C MET A 21 -1.08 -26.15 4.35
N ARG A 22 -1.70 -26.69 5.40
CA ARG A 22 -2.90 -26.13 6.01
C ARG A 22 -2.55 -24.86 6.79
N PHE A 23 -3.58 -24.05 7.06
CA PHE A 23 -3.41 -22.77 7.74
C PHE A 23 -2.63 -22.89 9.05
N LEU A 24 -3.00 -23.80 9.96
CA LEU A 24 -2.32 -23.96 11.25
C LEU A 24 -0.85 -24.42 11.11
N GLU A 25 -0.54 -25.21 10.09
CA GLU A 25 0.85 -25.61 9.79
C GLU A 25 1.66 -24.40 9.34
N LYS A 26 1.09 -23.55 8.48
CA LYS A 26 1.71 -22.27 8.06
C LYS A 26 1.91 -21.31 9.24
N ILE A 27 0.92 -21.19 10.13
CA ILE A 27 1.00 -20.32 11.32
C ILE A 27 2.11 -20.76 12.27
N LYS A 28 2.27 -22.08 12.49
CA LYS A 28 3.37 -22.59 13.31
C LYS A 28 4.73 -22.12 12.77
N ILE A 29 4.95 -22.22 11.46
CA ILE A 29 6.20 -21.78 10.83
C ILE A 29 6.38 -20.27 10.96
N LEU A 30 5.33 -19.47 10.79
CA LEU A 30 5.42 -18.03 10.97
C LEU A 30 5.78 -17.65 12.42
N ALA A 31 5.26 -18.37 13.42
CA ALA A 31 5.64 -18.17 14.81
C ALA A 31 7.11 -18.54 15.09
N GLU A 32 7.63 -19.58 14.44
CA GLU A 32 9.07 -19.91 14.50
C GLU A 32 9.94 -18.85 13.82
N VAL A 33 9.49 -18.31 12.68
CA VAL A 33 10.18 -17.23 11.95
C VAL A 33 10.21 -15.96 12.79
N GLU A 34 9.15 -15.66 13.53
CA GLU A 34 9.07 -14.49 14.43
C GLU A 34 10.21 -14.51 15.46
N GLN A 35 10.52 -15.68 16.03
CA GLN A 35 11.64 -15.85 16.97
C GLN A 35 13.02 -15.69 16.32
N GLN A 36 13.09 -15.69 14.99
CA GLN A 36 14.32 -15.65 14.19
C GLN A 36 14.49 -14.34 13.41
N ILE A 37 13.62 -13.34 13.61
CA ILE A 37 13.58 -12.10 12.81
C ILE A 37 14.95 -11.45 12.67
N ASP A 38 15.69 -11.28 13.77
CA ASP A 38 16.98 -10.60 13.74
C ASP A 38 18.06 -11.43 13.04
N ALA A 39 18.06 -12.74 13.26
CA ALA A 39 18.98 -13.67 12.59
C ALA A 39 18.70 -13.74 11.07
N ILE A 40 17.45 -13.68 10.66
CA ILE A 40 17.06 -13.65 9.24
C ILE A 40 17.48 -12.31 8.62
N ARG A 41 17.17 -11.18 9.27
CA ARG A 41 17.58 -9.84 8.82
C ARG A 41 19.08 -9.71 8.64
N ALA A 42 19.89 -10.32 9.52
CA ALA A 42 21.34 -10.29 9.42
C ALA A 42 21.90 -10.94 8.14
N LYS A 43 21.13 -11.83 7.48
CA LYS A 43 21.50 -12.47 6.21
C LYS A 43 21.25 -11.59 5.00
N ALA A 44 20.57 -10.46 5.15
CA ALA A 44 20.27 -9.56 4.04
C ALA A 44 21.57 -9.07 3.38
N PRO A 45 21.65 -9.08 2.03
CA PRO A 45 22.77 -8.49 1.31
C PRO A 45 22.92 -7.01 1.70
N LYS A 46 24.12 -6.60 2.12
CA LYS A 46 24.42 -5.20 2.41
C LYS A 46 24.87 -4.51 1.12
N LEU A 47 23.97 -3.74 0.53
CA LEU A 47 24.26 -2.92 -0.64
C LEU A 47 24.52 -1.47 -0.21
N THR A 48 25.48 -0.83 -0.86
CA THR A 48 25.70 0.63 -0.76
C THR A 48 24.58 1.38 -1.49
N ALA A 49 24.42 2.66 -1.19
CA ALA A 49 23.46 3.53 -1.88
C ALA A 49 23.65 3.52 -3.40
N ALA A 50 24.91 3.61 -3.86
CA ALA A 50 25.25 3.54 -5.29
C ALA A 50 24.83 2.19 -5.91
N GLN A 51 25.10 1.07 -5.24
CA GLN A 51 24.69 -0.25 -5.74
C GLN A 51 23.17 -0.42 -5.80
N ILE A 52 22.42 0.17 -4.85
CA ILE A 52 20.95 0.15 -4.89
C ILE A 52 20.46 0.96 -6.08
N HIS A 53 21.01 2.16 -6.26
CA HIS A 53 20.65 3.04 -7.37
C HIS A 53 20.97 2.39 -8.72
N ASP A 54 22.20 1.90 -8.92
CA ASP A 54 22.64 1.29 -10.18
C ASP A 54 21.85 0.03 -10.53
N LYS A 55 21.51 -0.79 -9.52
CA LYS A 55 20.83 -2.07 -9.76
C LYS A 55 19.32 -1.95 -9.87
N TYR A 56 18.70 -1.07 -9.09
CA TYR A 56 17.24 -1.01 -8.95
C TYR A 56 16.63 0.31 -9.42
N GLY A 57 17.43 1.36 -9.65
CA GLY A 57 16.94 2.67 -10.05
C GLY A 57 16.06 3.34 -9.01
N VAL A 58 16.22 3.02 -7.71
CA VAL A 58 15.40 3.58 -6.62
C VAL A 58 16.24 4.24 -5.55
N HIS A 59 15.63 5.18 -4.83
CA HIS A 59 16.23 5.84 -3.69
C HIS A 59 16.51 4.84 -2.55
N PRO A 60 17.72 4.82 -1.96
CA PRO A 60 18.15 3.77 -1.04
C PRO A 60 17.39 3.75 0.30
N ILE A 61 16.79 4.86 0.71
CA ILE A 61 16.06 4.96 1.98
C ILE A 61 14.56 4.72 1.80
N LEU A 62 13.99 5.29 0.73
CA LEU A 62 12.53 5.32 0.53
C LEU A 62 12.04 4.31 -0.49
N ASN A 63 12.94 3.64 -1.23
CA ASN A 63 12.62 2.73 -2.33
C ASN A 63 11.70 3.37 -3.39
N CYS A 64 11.86 4.67 -3.61
CA CYS A 64 11.09 5.44 -4.59
C CYS A 64 11.91 5.57 -5.89
N PRO A 65 11.32 5.33 -7.07
CA PRO A 65 12.03 5.43 -8.35
C PRO A 65 12.37 6.88 -8.74
N ASP A 66 11.60 7.85 -8.28
CA ASP A 66 11.91 9.28 -8.42
C ASP A 66 12.86 9.70 -7.30
N ASN A 67 14.15 9.83 -7.62
CA ASN A 67 15.18 10.12 -6.64
C ASN A 67 15.11 11.56 -6.12
N ASP A 68 14.68 12.52 -6.93
CA ASP A 68 14.58 13.93 -6.53
C ASP A 68 13.39 14.14 -5.60
N ALA A 69 12.25 13.55 -5.92
CA ALA A 69 11.09 13.53 -5.03
C ALA A 69 11.42 12.78 -3.73
N ALA A 70 12.15 11.68 -3.82
CA ALA A 70 12.58 10.92 -2.65
C ALA A 70 13.52 11.71 -1.73
N GLN A 71 14.49 12.42 -2.30
CA GLN A 71 15.39 13.27 -1.52
C GLN A 71 14.60 14.39 -0.84
N THR A 72 13.68 15.03 -1.56
CA THR A 72 12.78 16.04 -0.99
C THR A 72 11.96 15.48 0.18
N MET A 73 11.42 14.27 0.04
CA MET A 73 10.71 13.57 1.13
C MET A 73 11.61 13.29 2.33
N VAL A 74 12.86 12.88 2.10
CA VAL A 74 13.84 12.64 3.18
C VAL A 74 14.19 13.92 3.91
N ASP A 75 14.42 15.01 3.18
CA ASP A 75 14.77 16.30 3.76
C ASP A 75 13.62 16.83 4.63
N GLU A 76 12.38 16.68 4.18
CA GLU A 76 11.21 17.04 4.97
C GLU A 76 11.02 16.15 6.20
N CYS A 77 11.30 14.85 6.08
CA CYS A 77 11.32 13.92 7.23
C CYS A 77 12.37 14.34 8.27
N ASN A 78 13.57 14.72 7.83
CA ASN A 78 14.64 15.20 8.71
C ASN A 78 14.26 16.54 9.36
N ARG A 79 13.65 17.44 8.59
CA ARG A 79 13.20 18.75 9.07
C ARG A 79 12.15 18.60 10.16
N ILE A 80 11.11 17.79 9.97
CA ILE A 80 10.06 17.61 10.97
C ILE A 80 10.59 16.86 12.21
N ALA A 81 11.45 15.85 12.01
CA ALA A 81 12.10 15.12 13.09
C ALA A 81 12.93 16.04 13.99
N ALA A 82 13.67 16.99 13.42
CA ALA A 82 14.46 17.97 14.17
C ALA A 82 13.61 18.88 15.07
N THR A 83 12.31 19.03 14.78
CA THR A 83 11.38 19.78 15.63
C THR A 83 10.74 18.95 16.75
N GLY A 84 11.03 17.65 16.82
CA GLY A 84 10.40 16.73 17.76
C GLY A 84 8.93 16.40 17.42
N ASP A 85 8.52 16.62 16.16
CA ASP A 85 7.16 16.40 15.67
C ASP A 85 7.13 15.29 14.62
N SER A 86 5.96 15.01 14.05
CA SER A 86 5.81 14.03 12.97
C SER A 86 4.92 14.55 11.83
N ALA A 87 5.00 13.89 10.68
CA ALA A 87 4.24 14.19 9.49
C ALA A 87 3.52 12.94 8.96
N GLY A 88 2.35 13.19 8.36
CA GLY A 88 1.61 12.20 7.59
C GLY A 88 2.10 12.16 6.15
N GLY A 89 1.24 11.69 5.25
CA GLY A 89 1.50 11.72 3.82
C GLY A 89 0.50 10.90 3.03
N VAL A 90 0.83 10.63 1.78
CA VAL A 90 -0.01 9.85 0.86
C VAL A 90 0.78 8.68 0.32
N VAL A 91 0.12 7.52 0.25
CA VAL A 91 0.61 6.34 -0.48
C VAL A 91 -0.26 6.14 -1.69
N GLU A 92 0.32 6.02 -2.89
CA GLU A 92 -0.38 5.60 -4.10
C GLU A 92 0.01 4.16 -4.44
N VAL A 93 -0.99 3.34 -4.74
CA VAL A 93 -0.84 1.98 -5.25
C VAL A 93 -1.42 1.93 -6.65
N VAL A 94 -0.63 1.43 -7.60
CA VAL A 94 -1.03 1.29 -9.00
C VAL A 94 -1.01 -0.20 -9.38
N VAL A 95 -2.15 -0.72 -9.85
CA VAL A 95 -2.25 -2.09 -10.36
C VAL A 95 -2.35 -2.05 -11.87
N THR A 96 -1.42 -2.71 -12.54
CA THR A 96 -1.35 -2.77 -14.01
C THR A 96 -1.69 -4.16 -14.53
N GLY A 97 -2.17 -4.25 -15.78
CA GLY A 97 -2.44 -5.54 -16.43
C GLY A 97 -3.67 -6.26 -15.90
N VAL A 98 -4.58 -5.54 -15.25
CA VAL A 98 -5.84 -6.08 -14.73
C VAL A 98 -6.76 -6.40 -15.92
N PRO A 99 -7.37 -7.60 -15.98
CA PRO A 99 -8.35 -7.90 -17.02
C PRO A 99 -9.57 -6.99 -16.90
N THR A 100 -10.20 -6.64 -18.02
CA THR A 100 -11.47 -5.89 -18.03
C THR A 100 -12.60 -6.72 -17.43
N GLY A 101 -13.46 -6.10 -16.63
CA GLY A 101 -14.60 -6.77 -15.99
C GLY A 101 -14.27 -7.56 -14.72
N LEU A 102 -13.13 -7.26 -14.08
CA LEU A 102 -12.81 -7.72 -12.73
C LEU A 102 -13.64 -6.91 -11.71
N GLY A 103 -14.27 -7.57 -10.75
CA GLY A 103 -15.11 -6.90 -9.74
C GLY A 103 -16.53 -7.46 -9.71
N GLU A 104 -17.40 -6.78 -8.97
CA GLU A 104 -18.83 -7.10 -8.89
C GLU A 104 -19.63 -5.78 -8.89
N PRO A 105 -20.74 -5.66 -9.66
CA PRO A 105 -21.37 -4.36 -9.89
C PRO A 105 -22.36 -3.89 -8.82
N VAL A 106 -22.68 -4.69 -7.79
CA VAL A 106 -23.79 -4.43 -6.86
C VAL A 106 -23.31 -4.22 -5.42
N PHE A 107 -22.86 -5.28 -4.75
CA PHE A 107 -22.56 -5.32 -3.31
C PHE A 107 -21.07 -5.37 -2.99
N TYR A 108 -20.26 -5.99 -3.85
CA TYR A 108 -18.83 -6.17 -3.67
C TYR A 108 -18.07 -5.42 -4.76
N LYS A 109 -18.39 -4.12 -4.90
CA LYS A 109 -17.74 -3.27 -5.88
C LYS A 109 -16.24 -3.18 -5.61
N LEU A 110 -15.44 -3.30 -6.66
CA LEU A 110 -13.99 -3.38 -6.53
C LEU A 110 -13.38 -2.16 -5.82
N ASP A 111 -13.88 -0.96 -6.13
CA ASP A 111 -13.51 0.30 -5.47
C ASP A 111 -13.94 0.34 -4.00
N ALA A 112 -15.09 -0.23 -3.65
CA ALA A 112 -15.54 -0.36 -2.27
C ALA A 112 -14.66 -1.33 -1.46
N GLU A 113 -14.30 -2.48 -2.03
CA GLU A 113 -13.40 -3.44 -1.38
C GLU A 113 -11.99 -2.87 -1.21
N LEU A 114 -11.47 -2.13 -2.20
CA LEU A 114 -10.23 -1.36 -2.04
C LEU A 114 -10.37 -0.26 -0.98
N GLY A 115 -11.55 0.37 -0.88
CA GLY A 115 -11.89 1.34 0.17
C GLY A 115 -11.74 0.79 1.60
N ARG A 116 -11.84 -0.53 1.79
CA ARG A 116 -11.63 -1.19 3.10
C ARG A 116 -10.19 -1.06 3.60
N MET A 117 -9.25 -0.62 2.76
CA MET A 117 -7.91 -0.20 3.19
C MET A 117 -7.91 0.92 4.22
N LEU A 118 -9.05 1.59 4.47
CA LEU A 118 -9.23 2.46 5.63
C LEU A 118 -9.00 1.74 6.97
N GLY A 119 -9.11 0.40 6.98
CA GLY A 119 -8.78 -0.45 8.12
C GLY A 119 -7.27 -0.58 8.40
N ILE A 120 -6.40 -0.14 7.50
CA ILE A 120 -4.96 -0.10 7.75
C ILE A 120 -4.68 0.97 8.82
N GLY A 121 -3.89 0.61 9.84
CA GLY A 121 -3.53 1.52 10.91
C GLY A 121 -2.98 2.86 10.41
N ALA A 122 -3.46 3.95 10.99
CA ALA A 122 -3.15 5.34 10.63
C ALA A 122 -3.67 5.84 9.27
N VAL A 123 -4.33 5.01 8.46
CA VAL A 123 -5.02 5.49 7.26
C VAL A 123 -6.33 6.20 7.66
N LYS A 124 -6.55 7.38 7.09
CA LYS A 124 -7.72 8.24 7.38
C LYS A 124 -8.57 8.56 6.15
N GLY A 125 -8.09 8.22 4.95
CA GLY A 125 -8.84 8.35 3.72
C GLY A 125 -8.33 7.36 2.68
N VAL A 126 -9.23 6.87 1.83
CA VAL A 126 -8.92 6.05 0.67
C VAL A 126 -9.66 6.64 -0.52
N GLU A 127 -8.93 6.81 -1.62
CA GLU A 127 -9.42 7.44 -2.84
C GLU A 127 -9.08 6.57 -4.04
N VAL A 128 -10.01 6.38 -4.97
CA VAL A 128 -9.78 5.68 -6.23
C VAL A 128 -9.75 6.71 -7.37
N GLY A 129 -8.80 6.57 -8.30
CA GLY A 129 -8.68 7.44 -9.46
C GLY A 129 -8.37 8.89 -9.10
N ALA A 130 -9.15 9.84 -9.60
CA ALA A 130 -9.05 11.25 -9.27
C ALA A 130 -9.48 11.58 -7.83
N GLY A 131 -10.09 10.62 -7.12
CA GLY A 131 -10.36 10.76 -5.69
C GLY A 131 -11.26 11.94 -5.36
N PHE A 132 -10.90 12.74 -4.36
CA PHE A 132 -11.69 13.92 -4.00
C PHE A 132 -11.65 15.04 -5.05
N ALA A 133 -10.72 15.01 -6.01
CA ALA A 133 -10.67 16.03 -7.06
C ALA A 133 -11.90 16.01 -7.97
N VAL A 134 -12.64 14.90 -8.03
CA VAL A 134 -13.86 14.78 -8.84
C VAL A 134 -14.96 15.77 -8.45
N LYS A 135 -14.96 16.25 -7.19
CA LYS A 135 -15.94 17.24 -6.71
C LYS A 135 -15.80 18.61 -7.40
N ASP A 136 -14.61 18.88 -7.93
CA ASP A 136 -14.27 20.14 -8.60
C ASP A 136 -14.34 20.02 -10.14
N MET A 137 -14.86 18.90 -10.66
CA MET A 137 -14.96 18.59 -12.09
C MET A 137 -16.41 18.59 -12.59
N THR A 138 -16.64 19.03 -13.82
CA THR A 138 -17.90 18.76 -14.53
C THR A 138 -17.94 17.32 -15.04
N GLY A 139 -19.13 16.81 -15.38
CA GLY A 139 -19.28 15.44 -15.89
C GLY A 139 -18.42 15.16 -17.13
N SER A 140 -18.27 16.12 -18.05
CA SER A 140 -17.43 15.95 -19.24
C SER A 140 -15.94 15.95 -18.94
N GLN A 141 -15.51 16.60 -17.86
CA GLN A 141 -14.13 16.57 -17.37
C GLN A 141 -13.82 15.29 -16.61
N ASN A 142 -14.78 14.77 -15.83
CA ASN A 142 -14.59 13.58 -15.01
C ASN A 142 -14.69 12.29 -15.84
N ASN A 143 -15.57 12.24 -16.85
CA ASN A 143 -15.76 11.03 -17.65
C ASN A 143 -14.48 10.63 -18.41
N ASP A 144 -14.08 9.37 -18.28
CA ASP A 144 -13.00 8.79 -19.08
C ASP A 144 -13.50 8.45 -20.48
N GLN A 145 -13.28 9.38 -21.41
CA GLN A 145 -13.74 9.25 -22.80
C GLN A 145 -12.98 8.15 -23.54
N MET A 146 -13.72 7.37 -24.34
CA MET A 146 -13.21 6.20 -25.06
C MET A 146 -13.11 6.47 -26.57
N ARG A 147 -12.10 5.88 -27.20
CA ARG A 147 -11.98 5.78 -28.66
C ARG A 147 -11.46 4.40 -29.06
N ALA A 148 -11.72 4.01 -30.30
CA ALA A 148 -11.12 2.82 -30.88
C ALA A 148 -9.76 3.16 -31.51
N GLU A 149 -8.72 2.37 -31.21
CA GLU A 149 -7.43 2.43 -31.86
C GLU A 149 -6.94 1.01 -32.19
N LYS A 150 -6.72 0.73 -33.48
CA LYS A 150 -6.29 -0.60 -33.97
C LYS A 150 -7.18 -1.75 -33.44
N GLY A 151 -8.49 -1.52 -33.37
CA GLY A 151 -9.47 -2.50 -32.88
C GLY A 151 -9.50 -2.68 -31.36
N LYS A 152 -8.78 -1.86 -30.60
CA LYS A 152 -8.77 -1.88 -29.12
C LYS A 152 -9.42 -0.62 -28.56
N VAL A 153 -10.09 -0.75 -27.43
CA VAL A 153 -10.61 0.40 -26.67
C VAL A 153 -9.45 1.11 -26.01
N VAL A 154 -9.36 2.43 -26.19
CA VAL A 154 -8.39 3.31 -25.55
C VAL A 154 -9.12 4.46 -24.88
N PHE A 155 -8.75 4.75 -23.64
CA PHE A 155 -9.28 5.87 -22.88
C PHE A 155 -8.37 7.09 -23.01
N GLN A 156 -8.95 8.28 -22.99
CA GLN A 156 -8.22 9.56 -23.08
C GLN A 156 -7.74 10.08 -21.72
N SER A 157 -8.31 9.56 -20.62
CA SER A 157 -7.97 9.89 -19.23
C SER A 157 -8.21 8.66 -18.33
N ASN A 158 -7.83 8.74 -17.06
CA ASN A 158 -8.09 7.69 -16.05
C ASN A 158 -8.55 8.28 -14.71
N ASN A 159 -9.53 9.18 -14.75
CA ASN A 159 -10.13 9.82 -13.59
C ASN A 159 -10.90 8.81 -12.72
N ALA A 160 -11.48 7.77 -13.33
CA ALA A 160 -12.14 6.68 -12.62
C ALA A 160 -11.14 5.74 -11.91
N GLY A 161 -9.83 5.87 -12.20
CA GLY A 161 -8.81 5.03 -11.57
C GLY A 161 -8.95 3.56 -11.93
N GLY A 162 -9.28 3.27 -13.18
CA GLY A 162 -9.40 1.93 -13.73
C GLY A 162 -10.64 1.18 -13.29
N ILE A 163 -11.58 1.80 -12.57
CA ILE A 163 -12.80 1.16 -12.05
C ILE A 163 -14.02 2.01 -12.40
N THR A 164 -14.96 1.43 -13.14
CA THR A 164 -16.25 2.07 -13.47
C THR A 164 -17.39 1.14 -13.09
N GLY A 165 -18.31 1.64 -12.26
CA GLY A 165 -19.46 0.85 -11.81
C GLY A 165 -19.08 -0.39 -10.98
N GLY A 166 -17.95 -0.35 -10.26
CA GLY A 166 -17.43 -1.47 -9.47
C GLY A 166 -16.66 -2.53 -10.26
N LEU A 167 -16.46 -2.31 -11.57
CA LEU A 167 -15.76 -3.21 -12.48
C LEU A 167 -14.50 -2.55 -13.06
N SER A 168 -13.44 -3.33 -13.26
CA SER A 168 -12.23 -2.85 -13.90
C SER A 168 -12.47 -2.53 -15.38
N THR A 169 -11.89 -1.43 -15.85
CA THR A 169 -11.97 -1.01 -17.25
C THR A 169 -10.84 -1.60 -18.12
N GLY A 170 -9.79 -2.14 -17.48
CA GLY A 170 -8.55 -2.57 -18.12
C GLY A 170 -7.46 -1.48 -18.13
N GLN A 171 -7.80 -0.24 -17.72
CA GLN A 171 -6.81 0.78 -17.37
C GLN A 171 -6.12 0.44 -16.04
N PRO A 172 -4.99 1.07 -15.72
CA PRO A 172 -4.39 0.92 -14.40
C PRO A 172 -5.37 1.28 -13.29
N ILE A 173 -5.48 0.41 -12.29
CA ILE A 173 -6.23 0.73 -11.08
C ILE A 173 -5.35 1.62 -10.21
N ILE A 174 -5.87 2.77 -9.78
CA ILE A 174 -5.12 3.75 -8.99
C ILE A 174 -5.85 3.95 -7.68
N VAL A 175 -5.17 3.68 -6.56
CA VAL A 175 -5.72 3.91 -5.22
C VAL A 175 -4.74 4.73 -4.39
N ARG A 176 -5.23 5.75 -3.69
CA ARG A 176 -4.45 6.59 -2.78
C ARG A 176 -4.94 6.45 -1.35
N LEU A 177 -4.02 6.39 -0.42
CA LEU A 177 -4.28 6.27 1.01
C LEU A 177 -3.67 7.48 1.72
N THR A 178 -4.50 8.22 2.44
CA THR A 178 -4.07 9.34 3.28
C THR A 178 -3.68 8.83 4.66
N VAL A 179 -2.44 9.04 5.04
CA VAL A 179 -1.84 8.57 6.30
C VAL A 179 -1.70 9.74 7.26
N LYS A 180 -2.22 9.60 8.48
CA LYS A 180 -2.04 10.62 9.52
C LYS A 180 -0.60 10.64 10.07
N PRO A 181 -0.15 11.76 10.66
CA PRO A 181 1.09 11.80 11.44
C PRO A 181 1.13 10.75 12.57
N THR A 182 2.33 10.31 12.94
CA THR A 182 2.56 9.43 14.09
C THR A 182 2.14 10.14 15.38
N SER A 183 1.27 9.54 16.19
CA SER A 183 0.75 10.23 17.38
C SER A 183 1.77 10.38 18.52
N THR A 184 2.83 9.57 18.52
CA THR A 184 3.89 9.58 19.52
C THR A 184 5.00 10.54 19.08
N ILE A 185 5.08 11.71 19.73
CA ILE A 185 6.02 12.80 19.42
C ILE A 185 6.77 13.29 20.67
N ASP A 186 7.86 14.06 20.48
CA ASP A 186 8.66 14.62 21.58
C ASP A 186 8.04 15.86 22.21
N LYS A 187 7.20 16.58 21.45
CA LYS A 187 6.54 17.77 21.98
C LYS A 187 5.56 17.38 23.10
N PRO A 188 5.63 18.01 24.28
CA PRO A 188 4.68 17.75 25.37
C PRO A 188 3.23 17.90 24.88
N GLN A 189 2.42 16.87 25.13
CA GLN A 189 1.00 16.86 24.82
C GLN A 189 0.19 16.77 26.10
N LYS A 190 -0.97 17.44 26.12
CA LYS A 190 -1.93 17.32 27.22
C LYS A 190 -2.62 15.97 27.14
N THR A 191 -2.68 15.30 28.28
CA THR A 191 -3.37 14.03 28.46
C THR A 191 -3.93 13.96 29.88
N ILE A 192 -4.54 12.82 30.23
CA ILE A 192 -5.01 12.55 31.59
C ILE A 192 -4.32 11.30 32.14
N ASP A 193 -4.09 11.29 33.43
CA ASP A 193 -3.79 10.05 34.14
C ASP A 193 -5.07 9.22 34.26
N LYS A 194 -5.08 8.00 33.74
CA LYS A 194 -6.30 7.16 33.74
C LYS A 194 -6.72 6.67 35.14
N TYR A 195 -5.84 6.75 36.14
CA TYR A 195 -6.12 6.31 37.50
C TYR A 195 -6.52 7.47 38.40
N THR A 196 -5.81 8.60 38.33
CA THR A 196 -6.12 9.78 39.15
C THR A 196 -7.13 10.72 38.50
N LEU A 197 -7.36 10.61 37.18
CA LEU A 197 -8.17 11.51 36.36
C LEU A 197 -7.67 12.97 36.35
N GLU A 198 -6.41 13.18 36.72
CA GLU A 198 -5.79 14.51 36.71
C GLU A 198 -5.14 14.80 35.35
N ASN A 199 -5.14 16.08 34.97
CA ASN A 199 -4.44 16.55 33.78
C ASN A 199 -2.93 16.34 33.93
N LYS A 200 -2.31 15.76 32.92
CA LYS A 200 -0.86 15.60 32.83
C LYS A 200 -0.35 16.08 31.48
N GLU A 201 0.92 16.45 31.43
CA GLU A 201 1.65 16.59 30.19
C GLU A 201 2.53 15.37 29.98
N LEU A 202 2.49 14.81 28.78
CA LEU A 202 3.28 13.66 28.38
C LEU A 202 4.06 14.01 27.10
N ALA A 203 5.38 13.89 27.19
CA ALA A 203 6.26 13.76 26.04
C ALA A 203 6.69 12.29 25.93
N ALA A 204 6.72 11.74 24.72
CA ALA A 204 7.02 10.33 24.55
C ALA A 204 8.51 10.01 24.84
N ILE A 205 8.75 8.94 25.60
CA ILE A 205 10.10 8.43 25.93
C ILE A 205 10.49 7.25 25.02
N THR A 206 9.55 6.77 24.19
CA THR A 206 9.69 5.55 23.38
C THR A 206 10.06 5.87 21.92
N ARG A 207 9.96 4.87 21.03
CA ARG A 207 10.27 5.02 19.60
C ARG A 207 9.46 6.15 18.97
N ARG A 208 10.14 6.99 18.18
CA ARG A 208 9.58 8.16 17.48
C ARG A 208 9.87 8.04 16.01
N ASP A 209 8.81 7.87 15.24
CA ASP A 209 8.91 7.83 13.79
C ASP A 209 8.41 9.17 13.25
N ALA A 210 9.31 9.93 12.63
CA ALA A 210 9.00 11.21 11.97
C ALA A 210 7.86 11.06 10.95
N THR A 211 7.78 9.90 10.31
CA THR A 211 6.63 9.47 9.52
C THR A 211 6.60 7.94 9.45
N ILE A 212 5.41 7.38 9.22
CA ILE A 212 5.20 5.94 8.97
C ILE A 212 4.75 5.65 7.53
N VAL A 213 4.65 6.67 6.68
CA VAL A 213 4.20 6.54 5.27
C VAL A 213 5.05 5.50 4.51
N GLY A 214 6.38 5.58 4.66
CA GLY A 214 7.32 4.64 4.05
C GLY A 214 7.19 3.18 4.54
N ARG A 215 6.42 2.91 5.59
CA ARG A 215 6.09 1.56 6.07
C ARG A 215 4.71 1.09 5.66
N ILE A 216 3.82 2.01 5.29
CA ILE A 216 2.44 1.69 4.90
C ILE A 216 2.36 1.24 3.46
N TRP A 217 3.22 1.74 2.55
CA TRP A 217 3.16 1.34 1.14
C TRP A 217 3.25 -0.18 0.87
N PRO A 218 4.12 -0.99 1.53
CA PRO A 218 4.11 -2.43 1.31
C PRO A 218 2.84 -3.10 1.88
N VAL A 219 2.24 -2.52 2.92
CA VAL A 219 0.98 -3.01 3.50
C VAL A 219 -0.18 -2.72 2.55
N ALA A 220 -0.25 -1.52 2.00
CA ALA A 220 -1.25 -1.11 1.02
C ALA A 220 -1.13 -1.93 -0.28
N GLU A 221 0.09 -2.17 -0.75
CA GLU A 221 0.37 -3.03 -1.90
C GLU A 221 -0.12 -4.47 -1.65
N ASN A 222 0.18 -5.04 -0.48
CA ASN A 222 -0.25 -6.39 -0.14
C ASN A 222 -1.78 -6.50 0.01
N TYR A 223 -2.40 -5.56 0.71
CA TYR A 223 -3.86 -5.50 0.86
C TYR A 223 -4.53 -5.41 -0.50
N THR A 224 -4.04 -4.52 -1.37
CA THR A 224 -4.52 -4.39 -2.75
C THR A 224 -4.39 -5.71 -3.50
N ALA A 225 -3.22 -6.37 -3.42
CA ALA A 225 -3.01 -7.66 -4.09
C ALA A 225 -3.99 -8.75 -3.63
N LEU A 226 -4.34 -8.79 -2.33
CA LEU A 226 -5.33 -9.73 -1.79
C LEU A 226 -6.73 -9.44 -2.36
N VAL A 227 -7.16 -8.17 -2.35
CA VAL A 227 -8.45 -7.77 -2.94
C VAL A 227 -8.51 -8.14 -4.42
N ILE A 228 -7.45 -7.84 -5.18
CA ILE A 228 -7.39 -8.19 -6.61
C ILE A 228 -7.45 -9.71 -6.80
N LEU A 229 -6.73 -10.48 -5.99
CA LEU A 229 -6.74 -11.95 -6.07
C LEU A 229 -8.13 -12.53 -5.82
N ASP A 230 -8.84 -12.07 -4.79
CA ASP A 230 -10.19 -12.54 -4.46
C ASP A 230 -11.15 -12.28 -5.62
N HIS A 231 -11.12 -11.07 -6.19
CA HIS A 231 -11.93 -10.76 -7.36
C HIS A 231 -11.51 -11.54 -8.61
N LEU A 232 -10.22 -11.86 -8.75
CA LEU A 232 -9.71 -12.60 -9.90
C LEU A 232 -10.19 -14.05 -9.88
N ILE A 233 -10.19 -14.67 -8.70
CA ILE A 233 -10.77 -16.01 -8.48
C ILE A 233 -12.25 -15.99 -8.85
N ALA A 234 -13.01 -15.00 -8.37
CA ALA A 234 -14.43 -14.87 -8.70
C ALA A 234 -14.64 -14.69 -10.22
N HIS A 235 -13.85 -13.82 -10.86
CA HIS A 235 -13.89 -13.57 -12.29
C HIS A 235 -13.66 -14.86 -13.10
N TYR A 236 -12.62 -15.63 -12.79
CA TYR A 236 -12.36 -16.90 -13.48
C TYR A 236 -13.45 -17.94 -13.23
N GLY A 237 -14.02 -17.97 -12.03
CA GLY A 237 -15.20 -18.77 -11.72
C GLY A 237 -16.37 -18.44 -12.65
N TYR A 238 -16.68 -17.15 -12.83
CA TYR A 238 -17.75 -16.71 -13.74
C TYR A 238 -17.47 -17.02 -15.21
N GLN A 239 -16.23 -16.83 -15.69
CA GLN A 239 -15.88 -17.18 -17.07
C GLN A 239 -16.06 -18.68 -17.33
N THR A 240 -15.62 -19.53 -16.41
CA THR A 240 -15.75 -20.99 -16.53
C THR A 240 -17.22 -21.44 -16.58
N LEU A 241 -18.14 -20.70 -15.95
CA LEU A 241 -19.57 -20.98 -16.03
C LEU A 241 -20.22 -20.52 -17.34
N LYS A 242 -19.65 -19.52 -18.03
CA LYS A 242 -20.15 -19.06 -19.34
C LYS A 242 -19.78 -19.98 -20.49
N ASP A 243 -18.65 -20.66 -20.38
CA ASP A 243 -18.14 -21.58 -21.41
C ASP A 243 -18.87 -22.95 -21.41
N LYS A 244 -19.84 -23.15 -20.51
CA LYS A 244 -20.70 -24.33 -20.41
C LYS A 244 -22.11 -24.02 -20.90
#